data_AF-A0A9P9I6F1-F1
#
_entry.id   AF-A0A9P9I6F1-F1
#
_cell.length_a   1.000
_cell.length_b   1.000
_cell.length_c   1.000
_cell.angle_alpha   90.00
_cell.angle_beta   90.00
_cell.angle_gamma   90.00
#
_symmetry.space_group_name_H-M   'P 1'
#
loop_
_entity.id
_entity.type
_entity.pdbx_description
1 polymer ?
#
loop_
_entity_poly.entity_id
_entity_poly.type
_entity_poly.pdbx_seq_one_letter_code
_entity_poly.pdbx_strand_id
1 'polypeptide(L)'
;MSEQPYFNHVTSESIFKSRFDAEGGKTFSELTDTAASGWGRPNLLASRVIRRPKLESILPVLSKYSSPPILPTEIKAFIDGPEETISFHSEHRLVHTYGPSLGQLWAALSALTLHQHIDGASEGSEGDHEDDGGARSKRVRRSTLQDDDFVSSSMIQVGSSSPITEHSSQGSSSVGYVDANSQAHPVPLEDMTLRLAGCVIRHLLFFGPPQNSDSLPFVVEFRDAKTRLVATTPHQQRRVVAIDDGGLFLRENFAGKSRILKSHVAILEAKKQFQRIENGRPVISDSCFAQMTCEAMAARLRGHEEDSNERDSVVVINFTQHYACILQFEISNEYLQDFDSATPRSFIYVYSTPWLDISTKRGRENIVANLCRLMAWGMDS
;
A
#
# COMPACT_ATOMS: atom_id res chain seq x y z
N MET A 1 -18.76 -21.26 -10.60
CA MET A 1 -18.21 -20.28 -11.56
C MET A 1 -17.69 -19.11 -10.75
N SER A 2 -16.40 -18.80 -10.82
CA SER A 2 -15.84 -17.65 -10.08
C SER A 2 -16.47 -16.37 -10.62
N GLU A 3 -17.12 -15.59 -9.77
CA GLU A 3 -17.68 -14.30 -10.14
C GLU A 3 -16.57 -13.39 -10.67
N GLN A 4 -16.80 -12.73 -11.82
CA GLN A 4 -15.79 -11.85 -12.42
C GLN A 4 -15.52 -10.65 -11.49
N PRO A 5 -14.24 -10.27 -11.27
CA PRO A 5 -13.90 -9.12 -10.44
C PRO A 5 -14.59 -7.84 -10.91
N TYR A 6 -15.24 -7.14 -9.97
CA TYR A 6 -15.97 -5.89 -10.18
C TYR A 6 -15.14 -4.86 -10.94
N PHE A 7 -13.86 -4.74 -10.55
CA PHE A 7 -12.91 -3.78 -11.13
C PHE A 7 -12.80 -3.91 -12.66
N ASN A 8 -12.87 -5.11 -13.22
CA ASN A 8 -12.73 -5.31 -14.66
C ASN A 8 -14.07 -5.23 -15.41
N HIS A 9 -15.20 -5.37 -14.71
CA HIS A 9 -16.50 -5.58 -15.33
C HIS A 9 -17.40 -4.34 -15.30
N VAL A 10 -17.47 -3.64 -14.16
CA VAL A 10 -18.41 -2.51 -13.99
C VAL A 10 -17.81 -1.22 -14.54
N THR A 11 -17.96 -1.07 -15.85
CA THR A 11 -17.25 -0.03 -16.63
C THR A 11 -18.12 1.08 -17.22
N SER A 12 -19.43 0.98 -17.06
CA SER A 12 -20.39 2.00 -17.47
C SER A 12 -21.58 2.03 -16.52
N GLU A 13 -22.33 3.14 -16.52
CA GLU A 13 -23.56 3.26 -15.73
C GLU A 13 -24.62 2.22 -16.12
N SER A 14 -24.68 1.84 -17.39
CA SER A 14 -25.63 0.80 -17.85
C SER A 14 -25.31 -0.57 -17.25
N ILE A 15 -24.02 -0.95 -17.24
CA ILE A 15 -23.54 -2.18 -16.61
C ILE A 15 -23.75 -2.10 -15.10
N PHE A 16 -23.43 -0.95 -14.49
CA PHE A 16 -23.68 -0.72 -13.07
C PHE A 16 -25.15 -0.95 -12.72
N LYS A 17 -26.10 -0.31 -13.43
CA LYS A 17 -27.54 -0.47 -13.17
C LYS A 17 -27.99 -1.92 -13.29
N SER A 18 -27.58 -2.58 -14.37
CA SER A 18 -27.88 -4.01 -14.57
C SER A 18 -27.34 -4.89 -13.43
N ARG A 19 -26.13 -4.60 -12.94
CA ARG A 19 -25.53 -5.34 -11.82
C ARG A 19 -26.17 -5.00 -10.47
N PHE A 20 -26.46 -3.74 -10.24
CA PHE A 20 -27.15 -3.27 -9.04
C PHE A 20 -28.51 -3.96 -8.91
N ASP A 21 -29.29 -4.05 -9.98
CA ASP A 21 -30.59 -4.74 -9.97
C ASP A 21 -30.42 -6.26 -9.80
N ALA A 22 -29.48 -6.88 -10.54
CA ALA A 22 -29.26 -8.33 -10.50
C ALA A 22 -28.71 -8.84 -9.16
N GLU A 23 -27.90 -8.04 -8.47
CA GLU A 23 -27.25 -8.40 -7.20
C GLU A 23 -28.05 -7.92 -5.97
N GLY A 24 -29.26 -7.39 -6.15
CA GLY A 24 -30.07 -6.87 -5.04
C GLY A 24 -29.40 -5.70 -4.33
N GLY A 25 -28.83 -4.79 -5.13
CA GLY A 25 -28.06 -3.65 -4.70
C GLY A 25 -28.78 -2.80 -3.66
N LYS A 26 -28.00 -2.31 -2.71
CA LYS A 26 -28.46 -1.48 -1.61
C LYS A 26 -27.78 -0.13 -1.66
N THR A 27 -28.47 0.92 -1.24
CA THR A 27 -27.84 2.23 -1.06
C THR A 27 -26.88 2.17 0.13
N PHE A 28 -25.97 3.15 0.24
CA PHE A 28 -25.08 3.21 1.38
C PHE A 28 -25.83 3.27 2.70
N SER A 29 -26.92 4.04 2.75
CA SER A 29 -27.81 4.21 3.89
C SER A 29 -28.46 2.90 4.39
N GLU A 30 -28.58 1.89 3.55
CA GLU A 30 -29.14 0.57 3.88
C GLU A 30 -28.09 -0.45 4.35
N LEU A 31 -26.79 -0.14 4.18
CA LEU A 31 -25.71 -1.02 4.61
C LEU A 31 -25.41 -0.89 6.10
N THR A 32 -25.01 -1.99 6.73
CA THR A 32 -24.50 -1.98 8.11
C THR A 32 -23.12 -1.32 8.18
N ASP A 33 -22.86 -0.61 9.27
CA ASP A 33 -21.55 -0.01 9.51
C ASP A 33 -20.48 -1.10 9.63
N THR A 34 -19.51 -1.02 8.74
CA THR A 34 -18.35 -1.94 8.68
C THR A 34 -17.09 -1.14 8.44
N ALA A 35 -15.99 -1.54 9.08
CA ALA A 35 -14.68 -0.95 8.83
C ALA A 35 -14.26 -1.20 7.37
N ALA A 36 -13.44 -0.32 6.79
CA ALA A 36 -12.95 -0.44 5.41
C ALA A 36 -12.44 -1.85 5.08
N SER A 37 -11.72 -2.51 5.99
CA SER A 37 -11.20 -3.86 5.80
C SER A 37 -12.27 -4.95 5.58
N GLY A 38 -13.51 -4.69 5.98
CA GLY A 38 -14.68 -5.53 5.74
C GLY A 38 -15.47 -5.16 4.49
N TRP A 39 -15.08 -4.10 3.77
CA TRP A 39 -15.77 -3.69 2.55
C TRP A 39 -15.52 -4.66 1.40
N GLY A 40 -16.52 -4.84 0.56
CA GLY A 40 -16.44 -5.65 -0.65
C GLY A 40 -17.43 -5.20 -1.72
N ARG A 41 -17.86 -6.13 -2.56
CA ARG A 41 -18.78 -5.88 -3.68
C ARG A 41 -20.05 -5.10 -3.30
N PRO A 42 -20.76 -5.41 -2.19
CA PRO A 42 -21.93 -4.63 -1.80
C PRO A 42 -21.60 -3.16 -1.51
N ASN A 43 -20.43 -2.88 -0.94
CA ASN A 43 -19.98 -1.50 -0.68
C ASN A 43 -19.62 -0.78 -1.98
N LEU A 44 -19.01 -1.45 -2.97
CA LEU A 44 -18.75 -0.87 -4.28
C LEU A 44 -20.04 -0.46 -5.01
N LEU A 45 -21.07 -1.32 -4.93
CA LEU A 45 -22.39 -1.03 -5.47
C LEU A 45 -23.06 0.13 -4.71
N ALA A 46 -23.06 0.09 -3.37
CA ALA A 46 -23.66 1.14 -2.55
C ALA A 46 -22.97 2.51 -2.73
N SER A 47 -21.65 2.49 -2.92
CA SER A 47 -20.83 3.68 -3.24
C SER A 47 -20.89 4.08 -4.71
N ARG A 48 -21.62 3.34 -5.56
CA ARG A 48 -21.84 3.70 -6.98
C ARG A 48 -20.53 3.91 -7.71
N VAL A 49 -19.60 2.97 -7.55
CA VAL A 49 -18.27 3.05 -8.14
C VAL A 49 -18.30 2.48 -9.56
N ILE A 50 -17.81 3.26 -10.52
CA ILE A 50 -17.68 2.86 -11.92
C ILE A 50 -16.23 3.01 -12.35
N ARG A 51 -15.67 1.92 -12.86
CA ARG A 51 -14.30 1.89 -13.37
C ARG A 51 -14.30 2.33 -14.83
N ARG A 52 -13.75 3.51 -15.12
CA ARG A 52 -13.64 3.99 -16.51
C ARG A 52 -12.69 3.10 -17.33
N PRO A 53 -12.85 3.04 -18.67
CA PRO A 53 -11.98 2.25 -19.54
C PRO A 53 -10.49 2.48 -19.25
N LYS A 54 -9.65 1.46 -19.52
CA LYS A 54 -8.18 1.61 -19.39
C LYS A 54 -7.76 2.75 -20.30
N LEU A 55 -7.26 3.83 -19.70
CA LEU A 55 -6.59 4.88 -20.43
C LEU A 55 -5.11 4.51 -20.61
N GLU A 56 -4.38 5.40 -21.25
CA GLU A 56 -2.95 5.29 -21.52
C GLU A 56 -2.11 5.06 -20.25
N SER A 57 -0.79 4.97 -20.37
CA SER A 57 0.10 4.76 -19.22
C SER A 57 0.11 5.90 -18.17
N ILE A 58 -0.61 7.00 -18.42
CA ILE A 58 -0.72 8.17 -17.54
C ILE A 58 -2.19 8.45 -17.19
N LEU A 59 -2.45 8.80 -15.93
CA LEU A 59 -3.79 9.17 -15.46
C LEU A 59 -4.28 10.52 -16.05
N PRO A 60 -5.61 10.69 -16.27
CA PRO A 60 -6.19 11.95 -16.74
C PRO A 60 -5.76 13.18 -15.97
N VAL A 61 -5.81 13.12 -14.63
CA VAL A 61 -5.43 14.26 -13.77
C VAL A 61 -3.97 14.66 -13.94
N LEU A 62 -3.12 13.72 -14.38
CA LEU A 62 -1.69 13.91 -14.58
C LEU A 62 -1.34 14.29 -16.03
N SER A 63 -2.30 14.24 -16.96
CA SER A 63 -2.06 14.42 -18.40
C SER A 63 -1.53 15.81 -18.76
N LYS A 64 -1.96 16.85 -18.03
CA LYS A 64 -1.54 18.25 -18.24
C LYS A 64 -0.10 18.53 -17.78
N TYR A 65 0.49 17.65 -16.98
CA TYR A 65 1.88 17.81 -16.52
C TYR A 65 2.81 17.14 -17.51
N SER A 66 3.83 17.88 -17.95
CA SER A 66 4.80 17.38 -18.91
C SER A 66 5.78 16.43 -18.25
N SER A 67 6.22 15.42 -19.00
CA SER A 67 7.40 14.65 -18.62
C SER A 67 8.63 15.56 -18.69
N PRO A 68 9.57 15.45 -17.75
CA PRO A 68 10.79 16.25 -17.79
C PRO A 68 11.60 15.95 -19.07
N PRO A 69 12.17 16.98 -19.74
CA PRO A 69 12.95 16.77 -20.96
C PRO A 69 14.31 16.10 -20.70
N ILE A 70 14.86 16.28 -19.49
CA ILE A 70 16.15 15.72 -19.08
C ILE A 70 15.97 15.04 -17.74
N LEU A 71 16.29 13.75 -17.69
CA LEU A 71 16.29 12.97 -16.46
C LEU A 71 17.68 13.00 -15.78
N PRO A 72 17.73 13.20 -14.45
CA PRO A 72 18.95 13.04 -13.66
C PRO A 72 19.55 11.63 -13.78
N THR A 73 20.86 11.52 -13.51
CA THR A 73 21.61 10.27 -13.67
C THR A 73 21.05 9.15 -12.79
N GLU A 74 20.60 9.49 -11.58
CA GLU A 74 20.00 8.56 -10.62
C GLU A 74 18.69 7.98 -11.17
N ILE A 75 17.85 8.81 -11.77
CA ILE A 75 16.59 8.38 -12.40
C ILE A 75 16.86 7.52 -13.63
N LYS A 76 17.88 7.86 -14.43
CA LYS A 76 18.32 7.02 -15.55
C LYS A 76 18.82 5.66 -15.06
N ALA A 77 19.64 5.63 -14.02
CA ALA A 77 20.14 4.38 -13.42
C ALA A 77 19.00 3.51 -12.87
N PHE A 78 17.97 4.12 -12.26
CA PHE A 78 16.74 3.40 -11.90
C PHE A 78 16.06 2.80 -13.14
N ILE A 79 15.84 3.58 -14.20
CA ILE A 79 15.19 3.12 -15.43
C ILE A 79 15.97 1.99 -16.08
N ASP A 80 17.28 2.13 -16.22
CA ASP A 80 18.14 1.12 -16.85
C ASP A 80 18.18 -0.16 -16.03
N GLY A 81 18.08 -0.05 -14.70
CA GLY A 81 18.04 -1.20 -13.81
C GLY A 81 19.44 -1.74 -13.49
N PRO A 82 19.54 -2.82 -12.72
CA PRO A 82 20.82 -3.45 -12.40
C PRO A 82 21.41 -4.16 -13.64
N GLU A 83 22.73 -4.13 -13.78
CA GLU A 83 23.46 -4.76 -14.90
C GLU A 83 23.47 -6.30 -14.83
N GLU A 84 23.39 -6.85 -13.62
CA GLU A 84 23.41 -8.29 -13.33
C GLU A 84 22.14 -8.74 -12.60
N THR A 85 21.88 -10.05 -12.59
CA THR A 85 20.81 -10.64 -11.79
C THR A 85 21.01 -10.36 -10.29
N ILE A 86 20.11 -9.57 -9.70
CA ILE A 86 20.17 -9.14 -8.30
C ILE A 86 19.74 -10.20 -7.29
N SER A 87 19.17 -11.32 -7.74
CA SER A 87 18.51 -12.35 -6.93
C SER A 87 19.39 -13.02 -5.86
N PHE A 88 20.72 -12.81 -5.91
CA PHE A 88 21.68 -13.42 -4.98
C PHE A 88 22.61 -12.41 -4.30
N HIS A 89 22.41 -11.11 -4.55
CA HIS A 89 23.25 -10.07 -3.98
C HIS A 89 22.73 -9.61 -2.63
N SER A 90 23.62 -9.52 -1.63
CA SER A 90 23.28 -8.94 -0.33
C SER A 90 23.01 -7.44 -0.46
N GLU A 91 22.14 -6.90 0.40
CA GLU A 91 21.86 -5.46 0.46
C GLU A 91 23.14 -4.65 0.64
N HIS A 92 24.06 -5.11 1.49
CA HIS A 92 25.38 -4.49 1.67
C HIS A 92 26.11 -4.32 0.34
N ARG A 93 26.21 -5.38 -0.48
CA ARG A 93 26.88 -5.29 -1.79
C ARG A 93 26.13 -4.35 -2.72
N LEU A 94 24.80 -4.44 -2.79
CA LEU A 94 23.99 -3.59 -3.66
C LEU A 94 24.10 -2.10 -3.31
N VAL A 95 24.13 -1.76 -2.03
CA VAL A 95 24.32 -0.37 -1.55
C VAL A 95 25.71 0.15 -1.92
N HIS A 96 26.75 -0.67 -1.81
CA HIS A 96 28.10 -0.27 -2.23
C HIS A 96 28.23 -0.12 -3.75
N THR A 97 27.49 -0.91 -4.53
CA THR A 97 27.53 -0.85 -6.00
C THR A 97 26.70 0.29 -6.59
N TYR A 98 25.46 0.48 -6.10
CA TYR A 98 24.49 1.39 -6.71
C TYR A 98 24.19 2.64 -5.86
N GLY A 99 24.82 2.76 -4.69
CA GLY A 99 24.54 3.81 -3.71
C GLY A 99 23.36 3.46 -2.79
N PRO A 100 23.12 4.26 -1.72
CA PRO A 100 22.19 3.91 -0.64
C PRO A 100 20.75 3.69 -1.12
N SER A 101 20.19 4.66 -1.84
CA SER A 101 18.77 4.63 -2.23
C SER A 101 18.48 3.54 -3.27
N LEU A 102 19.31 3.45 -4.31
CA LEU A 102 19.10 2.50 -5.41
C LEU A 102 19.50 1.07 -5.00
N GLY A 103 20.55 0.91 -4.20
CA GLY A 103 20.95 -0.39 -3.66
C GLY A 103 19.90 -0.99 -2.71
N GLN A 104 19.27 -0.19 -1.84
CA GLN A 104 18.15 -0.64 -1.00
C GLN A 104 16.94 -1.05 -1.82
N LEU A 105 16.64 -0.31 -2.89
CA LEU A 105 15.55 -0.63 -3.82
C LEU A 105 15.77 -2.00 -4.48
N TRP A 106 16.97 -2.25 -5.00
CA TRP A 106 17.30 -3.54 -5.60
C TRP A 106 17.31 -4.68 -4.58
N ALA A 107 17.76 -4.42 -3.35
CA ALA A 107 17.68 -5.42 -2.29
C ALA A 107 16.23 -5.79 -1.96
N ALA A 108 15.32 -4.81 -1.89
CA ALA A 108 13.90 -5.04 -1.65
C ALA A 108 13.23 -5.81 -2.82
N LEU A 109 13.58 -5.48 -4.06
CA LEU A 109 13.08 -6.20 -5.24
C LEU A 109 13.56 -7.65 -5.28
N SER A 110 14.86 -7.86 -5.03
CA SER A 110 15.48 -9.19 -4.97
C SER A 110 14.81 -10.10 -3.93
N ALA A 111 14.51 -9.57 -2.75
CA ALA A 111 13.83 -10.32 -1.69
C ALA A 111 12.43 -10.81 -2.13
N LEU A 112 11.65 -9.96 -2.83
CA LEU A 112 10.32 -10.33 -3.34
C LEU A 112 10.40 -11.41 -4.42
N THR A 113 11.37 -11.30 -5.34
CA THR A 113 11.58 -12.31 -6.39
C THR A 113 12.01 -13.66 -5.80
N LEU A 114 12.88 -13.65 -4.78
CA LEU A 114 13.31 -14.89 -4.11
C LEU A 114 12.14 -15.57 -3.38
N HIS A 115 11.28 -14.80 -2.72
CA HIS A 115 10.11 -15.33 -2.04
C HIS A 115 9.13 -16.02 -3.01
N GLN A 116 8.90 -15.44 -4.19
CA GLN A 116 8.09 -16.08 -5.25
C GLN A 116 8.67 -17.43 -5.71
N HIS A 117 10.01 -17.55 -5.79
CA HIS A 117 10.66 -18.80 -6.18
C HIS A 117 10.51 -19.90 -5.12
N ILE A 118 10.52 -19.56 -3.83
CA ILE A 118 10.39 -20.53 -2.73
C ILE A 118 8.95 -21.06 -2.64
N ASP A 119 7.96 -20.17 -2.75
CA ASP A 119 6.54 -20.57 -2.69
C ASP A 119 6.15 -21.40 -3.92
N GLY A 120 6.62 -21.03 -5.12
CA GLY A 120 6.36 -21.78 -6.35
C GLY A 120 7.02 -23.16 -6.43
N ALA A 121 8.07 -23.41 -5.63
CA ALA A 121 8.71 -24.72 -5.54
C ALA A 121 7.99 -25.69 -4.58
N SER A 122 7.20 -25.17 -3.62
CA SER A 122 6.43 -26.01 -2.67
C SER A 122 5.12 -26.55 -3.26
N GLU A 123 4.57 -25.95 -4.31
CA GLU A 123 3.35 -26.45 -4.99
C GLU A 123 3.61 -27.65 -5.92
N GLY A 124 4.87 -28.09 -6.07
CA GLY A 124 5.27 -29.20 -6.95
C GLY A 124 5.40 -30.58 -6.30
N SER A 125 5.07 -30.73 -5.01
CA SER A 125 5.12 -32.04 -4.34
C SER A 125 3.71 -32.61 -4.22
N GLU A 126 3.36 -33.52 -5.14
CA GLU A 126 2.15 -34.35 -5.04
C GLU A 126 2.07 -35.04 -3.67
N GLY A 127 1.02 -34.71 -2.93
CA GLY A 127 0.64 -35.34 -1.69
C GLY A 127 -0.86 -35.12 -1.51
N ASP A 128 -1.64 -36.13 -1.92
CA ASP A 128 -3.09 -36.21 -1.72
C ASP A 128 -3.48 -35.84 -0.28
N HIS A 129 -4.22 -34.74 -0.11
CA HIS A 129 -5.17 -34.62 0.98
C HIS A 129 -6.40 -33.84 0.53
N GLU A 130 -7.53 -34.53 0.64
CA GLU A 130 -8.87 -34.09 0.30
C GLU A 130 -9.34 -32.88 1.13
N ASP A 131 -10.19 -32.11 0.45
CA ASP A 131 -10.97 -30.94 0.83
C ASP A 131 -11.68 -31.05 2.20
N ASP A 132 -11.50 -30.04 3.08
CA ASP A 132 -12.61 -29.52 3.89
C ASP A 132 -12.35 -28.09 4.39
N GLY A 133 -13.36 -27.22 4.20
CA GLY A 133 -13.73 -26.19 5.16
C GLY A 133 -12.80 -24.99 5.35
N GLY A 134 -13.19 -23.85 4.77
CA GLY A 134 -12.54 -22.55 5.01
C GLY A 134 -12.40 -22.18 6.50
N ALA A 135 -11.16 -21.94 6.93
CA ALA A 135 -10.85 -21.36 8.23
C ALA A 135 -10.01 -20.10 8.06
N ARG A 136 -10.62 -18.96 8.38
CA ARG A 136 -9.91 -17.71 8.68
C ARG A 136 -8.78 -18.00 9.65
N SER A 137 -7.55 -17.58 9.34
CA SER A 137 -6.50 -17.44 10.36
C SER A 137 -6.95 -16.37 11.35
N LYS A 138 -7.66 -16.79 12.40
CA LYS A 138 -7.92 -15.97 13.57
C LYS A 138 -6.58 -15.78 14.26
N ARG A 139 -6.15 -14.53 14.39
CA ARG A 139 -5.11 -14.14 15.34
C ARG A 139 -5.42 -14.79 16.69
N VAL A 140 -4.55 -15.68 17.17
CA VAL A 140 -4.63 -16.21 18.53
C VAL A 140 -4.54 -15.01 19.46
N ARG A 141 -5.68 -14.66 20.05
CA ARG A 141 -5.75 -13.69 21.14
C ARG A 141 -5.08 -14.41 22.31
N ARG A 142 -3.88 -13.96 22.72
CA ARG A 142 -3.31 -14.39 24.01
C ARG A 142 -4.33 -14.01 25.08
N SER A 143 -5.10 -15.00 25.50
CA SER A 143 -5.74 -14.96 26.81
C SER A 143 -4.59 -14.98 27.79
N THR A 144 -4.41 -13.91 28.56
CA THR A 144 -3.68 -14.00 29.83
C THR A 144 -4.54 -14.87 30.74
N LEU A 145 -4.43 -16.19 30.59
CA LEU A 145 -4.64 -17.09 31.71
C LEU A 145 -3.47 -16.80 32.64
N GLN A 146 -3.79 -16.26 33.82
CA GLN A 146 -2.87 -16.23 34.94
C GLN A 146 -2.60 -17.70 35.28
N ASP A 147 -1.45 -18.21 34.85
CA ASP A 147 -0.92 -19.45 35.40
C ASP A 147 -0.49 -19.17 36.83
N ASP A 148 -1.15 -19.86 37.76
CA ASP A 148 -0.92 -19.86 39.20
C ASP A 148 0.43 -20.49 39.56
N ASP A 149 1.54 -19.78 39.28
CA ASP A 149 2.86 -20.10 39.85
C ASP A 149 3.81 -18.89 39.89
N PHE A 150 3.27 -17.71 40.22
CA PHE A 150 4.12 -16.57 40.58
C PHE A 150 4.61 -16.69 42.03
N VAL A 151 5.86 -17.13 42.19
CA VAL A 151 6.58 -17.04 43.47
C VAL A 151 6.87 -15.56 43.76
N SER A 152 6.35 -15.07 44.89
CA SER A 152 6.52 -13.70 45.36
C SER A 152 7.99 -13.31 45.53
N SER A 153 8.37 -12.14 45.02
CA SER A 153 9.71 -11.53 45.15
C SER A 153 10.14 -11.22 46.60
N SER A 154 9.27 -11.47 47.58
CA SER A 154 9.56 -11.36 49.02
C SER A 154 10.33 -12.55 49.61
N MET A 155 10.65 -13.58 48.82
CA MET A 155 11.42 -14.76 49.27
C MET A 155 12.86 -14.82 48.71
N ILE A 156 13.33 -13.79 48.00
CA ILE A 156 14.71 -13.73 47.52
C ILE A 156 15.63 -13.36 48.69
N GLN A 157 16.31 -14.35 49.26
CA GLN A 157 17.35 -14.16 50.26
C GLN A 157 18.68 -13.88 49.55
N VAL A 158 19.11 -12.61 49.52
CA VAL A 158 20.40 -12.20 48.95
C VAL A 158 21.52 -12.56 49.92
N GLY A 159 22.11 -13.74 49.73
CA GLY A 159 23.30 -14.20 50.44
C GLY A 159 24.57 -13.88 49.67
N SER A 160 25.35 -12.93 50.19
CA SER A 160 26.71 -12.62 49.73
C SER A 160 27.67 -13.77 50.08
N SER A 161 28.32 -14.36 49.07
CA SER A 161 29.50 -15.22 49.26
C SER A 161 30.35 -15.24 47.98
N SER A 162 31.59 -14.77 48.09
CA SER A 162 32.64 -14.93 47.08
C SER A 162 33.27 -16.32 47.16
N PRO A 163 33.68 -16.94 46.05
CA PRO A 163 34.77 -17.90 46.06
C PRO A 163 36.01 -17.36 45.33
N ILE A 164 37.14 -17.57 45.98
CA ILE A 164 38.52 -17.29 45.58
C ILE A 164 39.05 -18.43 44.70
N THR A 165 39.68 -18.04 43.59
CA THR A 165 40.78 -18.63 42.79
C THR A 165 40.72 -20.04 42.16
N GLU A 166 40.90 -20.02 40.83
CA GLU A 166 41.93 -20.73 40.02
C GLU A 166 41.90 -22.26 39.88
N HIS A 167 41.36 -22.76 38.75
CA HIS A 167 42.13 -23.23 37.59
C HIS A 167 41.29 -24.13 36.67
N SER A 168 41.33 -23.82 35.37
CA SER A 168 41.15 -24.72 34.22
C SER A 168 39.89 -25.61 34.17
N SER A 169 38.88 -25.15 33.44
CA SER A 169 38.17 -26.03 32.50
C SER A 169 37.50 -25.20 31.41
N GLN A 170 37.48 -25.78 30.21
CA GLN A 170 37.08 -25.19 28.94
C GLN A 170 35.71 -24.51 29.05
N GLY A 171 35.67 -23.21 28.74
CA GLY A 171 34.43 -22.47 28.55
C GLY A 171 33.69 -23.03 27.36
N SER A 172 32.71 -23.91 27.65
CA SER A 172 31.61 -24.20 26.74
C SER A 172 30.96 -22.88 26.40
N SER A 173 31.21 -22.39 25.19
CA SER A 173 30.46 -21.28 24.63
C SER A 173 29.01 -21.76 24.58
N SER A 174 28.18 -21.19 25.45
CA SER A 174 26.73 -21.37 25.42
C SER A 174 26.28 -20.91 24.04
N VAL A 175 26.11 -21.88 23.15
CA VAL A 175 25.50 -21.71 21.85
C VAL A 175 24.11 -21.20 22.16
N GLY A 176 23.91 -19.89 21.99
CA GLY A 176 22.61 -19.28 22.16
C GLY A 176 21.62 -20.10 21.37
N TYR A 177 20.64 -20.67 22.06
CA TYR A 177 19.58 -21.46 21.47
C TYR A 177 18.87 -20.57 20.44
N VAL A 178 19.22 -20.73 19.17
CA VAL A 178 18.47 -20.14 18.06
C VAL A 178 17.29 -21.06 17.87
N ASP A 179 16.12 -20.60 18.35
CA ASP A 179 14.86 -21.26 18.05
C ASP A 179 14.72 -21.36 16.53
N ALA A 180 14.71 -22.59 16.00
CA ALA A 180 14.55 -22.87 14.58
C ALA A 180 13.22 -22.30 14.04
N ASN A 181 12.23 -22.06 14.91
CA ASN A 181 10.97 -21.44 14.53
C ASN A 181 11.06 -19.91 14.39
N SER A 182 12.10 -19.26 14.92
CA SER A 182 12.32 -17.82 14.76
C SER A 182 12.89 -17.45 13.37
N GLN A 183 13.48 -18.41 12.66
CA GLN A 183 13.88 -18.25 11.24
C GLN A 183 12.76 -18.64 10.26
N ALA A 184 11.66 -19.21 10.74
CA ALA A 184 10.59 -19.80 9.92
C ALA A 184 9.37 -18.88 9.73
N HIS A 185 9.41 -17.64 10.21
CA HIS A 185 8.40 -16.65 9.87
C HIS A 185 8.93 -15.74 8.75
N PRO A 186 8.66 -16.07 7.46
CA PRO A 186 8.96 -15.15 6.38
C PRO A 186 8.28 -13.80 6.69
N VAL A 187 9.03 -12.71 6.50
CA VAL A 187 8.47 -11.35 6.57
C VAL A 187 7.20 -11.35 5.70
N PRO A 188 6.04 -10.89 6.22
CA PRO A 188 4.82 -10.90 5.45
C PRO A 188 5.02 -10.22 4.09
N LEU A 189 4.45 -10.80 3.02
CA LEU A 189 4.57 -10.27 1.66
C LEU A 189 4.16 -8.80 1.56
N GLU A 190 3.20 -8.36 2.38
CA GLU A 190 2.82 -6.94 2.50
C GLU A 190 4.00 -6.08 2.94
N ASP A 191 4.69 -6.46 4.01
CA ASP A 191 5.79 -5.68 4.58
C ASP A 191 6.95 -5.61 3.57
N MET A 192 7.17 -6.68 2.81
CA MET A 192 8.14 -6.69 1.70
C MET A 192 7.71 -5.78 0.55
N THR A 193 6.42 -5.79 0.20
CA THR A 193 5.82 -4.93 -0.84
C THR A 193 5.87 -3.46 -0.43
N LEU A 194 5.54 -3.14 0.81
CA LEU A 194 5.62 -1.80 1.40
C LEU A 194 7.06 -1.30 1.43
N ARG A 195 8.00 -2.18 1.80
CA ARG A 195 9.43 -1.85 1.75
C ARG A 195 9.87 -1.48 0.34
N LEU A 196 9.51 -2.30 -0.67
CA LEU A 196 9.83 -2.00 -2.07
C LEU A 196 9.18 -0.68 -2.51
N ALA A 197 7.88 -0.49 -2.23
CA ALA A 197 7.15 0.73 -2.56
C ALA A 197 7.83 1.96 -1.96
N GLY A 198 8.17 1.90 -0.67
CA GLY A 198 8.87 2.96 0.05
C GLY A 198 10.26 3.26 -0.52
N CYS A 199 11.01 2.24 -0.96
CA CYS A 199 12.31 2.46 -1.62
C CYS A 199 12.14 3.12 -2.99
N VAL A 200 11.22 2.64 -3.83
CA VAL A 200 10.94 3.18 -5.17
C VAL A 200 10.46 4.62 -5.07
N ILE A 201 9.45 4.88 -4.25
CA ILE A 201 8.85 6.21 -4.12
C ILE A 201 9.90 7.19 -3.61
N ARG A 202 10.63 6.89 -2.54
CA ARG A 202 11.67 7.80 -2.01
C ARG A 202 12.76 8.10 -3.03
N HIS A 203 13.26 7.08 -3.75
CA HIS A 203 14.27 7.30 -4.79
C HIS A 203 13.78 8.32 -5.82
N LEU A 204 12.53 8.19 -6.26
CA LEU A 204 11.94 9.09 -7.24
C LEU A 204 11.62 10.47 -6.66
N LEU A 205 11.26 10.59 -5.39
CA LEU A 205 11.06 11.89 -4.74
C LEU A 205 12.37 12.65 -4.53
N PHE A 206 13.47 11.95 -4.23
CA PHE A 206 14.77 12.57 -3.98
C PHE A 206 15.45 13.06 -5.25
N PHE A 207 15.35 12.30 -6.34
CA PHE A 207 16.10 12.59 -7.56
C PHE A 207 15.22 12.97 -8.75
N GLY A 208 13.89 12.83 -8.65
CA GLY A 208 12.96 13.07 -9.74
C GLY A 208 12.50 14.53 -9.81
N PRO A 209 12.38 15.10 -11.02
CA PRO A 209 11.78 16.43 -11.20
C PRO A 209 10.27 16.40 -10.90
N PRO A 210 9.69 17.49 -10.37
CA PRO A 210 10.28 18.83 -10.22
C PRO A 210 11.13 19.03 -8.95
N GLN A 211 11.37 17.97 -8.17
CA GLN A 211 11.96 18.06 -6.84
C GLN A 211 13.47 17.85 -6.77
N ASN A 212 14.12 17.69 -7.92
CA ASN A 212 15.53 17.36 -8.05
C ASN A 212 16.49 18.54 -7.76
N SER A 213 16.05 19.52 -6.97
CA SER A 213 16.81 20.69 -6.56
C SER A 213 16.88 20.75 -5.03
N ASP A 214 18.05 21.07 -4.49
CA ASP A 214 18.32 21.05 -3.05
C ASP A 214 17.58 22.15 -2.26
N SER A 215 17.10 23.19 -2.96
CA SER A 215 16.40 24.32 -2.34
C SER A 215 15.05 24.53 -3.00
N LEU A 216 14.03 23.93 -2.39
CA LEU A 216 12.64 24.07 -2.83
C LEU A 216 11.76 24.55 -1.66
N PRO A 217 10.93 25.58 -1.88
CA PRO A 217 10.01 26.07 -0.85
C PRO A 217 8.90 25.05 -0.56
N PHE A 218 8.59 24.17 -1.51
CA PHE A 218 7.58 23.13 -1.37
C PHE A 218 8.16 21.79 -1.80
N VAL A 219 7.91 20.75 -1.02
CA VAL A 219 8.31 19.39 -1.35
C VAL A 219 7.21 18.38 -1.08
N VAL A 220 7.02 17.45 -2.01
CA VAL A 220 6.21 16.25 -1.82
C VAL A 220 7.08 15.18 -1.17
N GLU A 221 6.66 14.69 -0.01
CA GLU A 221 7.39 13.70 0.77
C GLU A 221 6.59 12.41 0.94
N PHE A 222 7.32 11.33 1.19
CA PHE A 222 6.73 10.04 1.50
C PHE A 222 6.44 9.93 3.00
N ARG A 223 5.19 9.63 3.34
CA ARG A 223 4.75 9.28 4.68
C ARG A 223 4.80 7.75 4.84
N ASP A 224 5.80 7.29 5.58
CA ASP A 224 6.00 5.88 5.92
C ASP A 224 5.36 5.53 7.28
N ALA A 225 4.07 5.77 7.38
CA ALA A 225 3.30 5.50 8.59
C ALA A 225 1.85 5.28 8.23
N LYS A 226 1.25 4.23 8.78
CA LYS A 226 -0.19 3.98 8.64
C LYS A 226 -0.97 5.09 9.34
N THR A 227 -1.87 5.75 8.63
CA THR A 227 -2.74 6.79 9.21
C THR A 227 -4.19 6.34 9.18
N ARG A 228 -4.83 6.50 10.34
CA ARG A 228 -6.27 6.27 10.44
C ARG A 228 -7.01 7.49 9.92
N LEU A 229 -7.77 7.32 8.85
CA LEU A 229 -8.69 8.31 8.31
C LEU A 229 -10.06 8.11 8.94
N VAL A 230 -10.63 9.19 9.46
CA VAL A 230 -11.98 9.22 10.04
C VAL A 230 -12.67 10.44 9.49
N ALA A 231 -13.83 10.24 8.87
CA ALA A 231 -14.68 11.31 8.36
C ALA A 231 -16.15 10.98 8.60
N THR A 232 -17.02 11.98 8.50
CA THR A 232 -18.47 11.82 8.62
C THR A 232 -19.17 12.12 7.31
N THR A 233 -20.18 11.31 6.97
CA THR A 233 -21.00 11.57 5.79
C THR A 233 -21.93 12.78 6.02
N PRO A 234 -22.21 13.60 4.99
CA PRO A 234 -22.92 14.86 5.20
C PRO A 234 -24.36 14.73 5.75
N HIS A 235 -25.15 13.77 5.26
CA HIS A 235 -26.58 13.71 5.62
C HIS A 235 -26.88 12.86 6.84
N GLN A 236 -26.35 11.65 6.89
CA GLN A 236 -26.63 10.67 7.94
C GLN A 236 -25.60 10.70 9.07
N GLN A 237 -24.55 11.52 8.95
CA GLN A 237 -23.49 11.66 9.95
C GLN A 237 -22.84 10.31 10.29
N ARG A 238 -22.77 9.41 9.30
CA ARG A 238 -22.18 8.09 9.46
C ARG A 238 -20.68 8.18 9.41
N ARG A 239 -20.01 7.38 10.23
CA ARG A 239 -18.55 7.39 10.31
C ARG A 239 -17.96 6.51 9.21
N VAL A 240 -17.18 7.12 8.34
CA VAL A 240 -16.31 6.43 7.39
C VAL A 240 -14.93 6.32 8.03
N VAL A 241 -14.44 5.10 8.19
CA VAL A 241 -13.14 4.83 8.83
C VAL A 241 -12.30 3.94 7.93
N ALA A 242 -11.13 4.46 7.55
CA ALA A 242 -10.15 3.76 6.75
C ALA A 242 -8.76 3.85 7.39
N ILE A 243 -7.85 2.98 6.99
CA ILE A 243 -6.44 3.01 7.39
C ILE A 243 -5.66 3.02 6.10
N ASP A 244 -4.95 4.10 5.82
CA ASP A 244 -3.97 4.09 4.74
C ASP A 244 -2.67 3.43 5.22
N ASP A 245 -1.90 2.86 4.28
CA ASP A 245 -0.60 2.25 4.58
C ASP A 245 0.58 3.23 4.45
N GLY A 246 0.27 4.49 4.20
CA GLY A 246 1.24 5.55 3.92
C GLY A 246 0.77 6.43 2.78
N GLY A 247 1.70 7.13 2.14
CA GLY A 247 1.37 7.92 0.95
C GLY A 247 2.29 9.10 0.75
N LEU A 248 1.81 10.08 -0.01
CA LEU A 248 2.50 11.33 -0.31
C LEU A 248 1.79 12.49 0.37
N PHE A 249 2.55 13.45 0.88
CA PHE A 249 2.04 14.70 1.45
C PHE A 249 2.87 15.88 0.96
N LEU A 250 2.27 17.08 0.93
CA LEU A 250 2.96 18.31 0.54
C LEU A 250 3.39 19.07 1.80
N ARG A 251 4.67 19.39 1.88
CA ARG A 251 5.27 20.21 2.92
C ARG A 251 5.82 21.50 2.34
N GLU A 252 5.63 22.58 3.09
CA GLU A 252 6.29 23.86 2.88
C GLU A 252 7.48 24.00 3.84
N ASN A 253 8.63 24.37 3.29
CA ASN A 253 9.83 24.74 4.01
C ASN A 253 10.09 26.24 3.78
N PHE A 254 9.59 27.08 4.69
CA PHE A 254 9.77 28.54 4.60
C PHE A 254 10.40 29.10 5.87
N ALA A 255 11.51 29.83 5.72
CA ALA A 255 12.19 30.57 6.79
C ALA A 255 12.44 29.74 8.09
N GLY A 256 12.89 28.49 7.94
CA GLY A 256 13.19 27.60 9.08
C GLY A 256 11.95 27.01 9.77
N LYS A 257 10.74 27.23 9.23
CA LYS A 257 9.50 26.59 9.67
C LYS A 257 9.06 25.56 8.63
N SER A 258 8.61 24.41 9.14
CA SER A 258 8.05 23.32 8.34
C SER A 258 6.56 23.21 8.61
N ARG A 259 5.73 23.24 7.56
CA ARG A 259 4.29 23.09 7.65
C ARG A 259 3.79 22.09 6.61
N ILE A 260 2.87 21.22 7.00
CA ILE A 260 2.15 20.36 6.06
C ILE A 260 1.05 21.21 5.41
N LEU A 261 1.11 21.35 4.09
CA LEU A 261 0.09 22.08 3.32
C LEU A 261 -1.03 21.16 2.85
N LYS A 262 -0.69 19.94 2.42
CA LYS A 262 -1.65 18.93 2.00
C LYS A 262 -1.28 17.61 2.65
N SER A 263 -2.14 17.10 3.52
CA SER A 263 -1.94 15.85 4.24
C SER A 263 -1.96 14.63 3.31
N HIS A 264 -2.65 14.74 2.17
CA HIS A 264 -2.80 13.68 1.17
C HIS A 264 -2.63 14.24 -0.25
N VAL A 265 -1.43 14.08 -0.80
CA VAL A 265 -1.20 14.18 -2.26
C VAL A 265 -1.57 12.86 -2.91
N ALA A 266 -1.17 11.73 -2.33
CA ALA A 266 -1.60 10.41 -2.77
C ALA A 266 -1.60 9.43 -1.59
N ILE A 267 -2.42 8.39 -1.69
CA ILE A 267 -2.54 7.34 -0.68
C ILE A 267 -1.74 6.12 -1.17
N LEU A 268 -0.95 5.49 -0.29
CA LEU A 268 -0.32 4.21 -0.58
C LEU A 268 -1.18 3.08 -0.04
N GLU A 269 -1.41 2.10 -0.89
CA GLU A 269 -2.12 0.87 -0.57
C GLU A 269 -1.21 -0.33 -0.88
N ALA A 270 -1.01 -1.21 0.09
CA ALA A 270 -0.31 -2.47 -0.12
C ALA A 270 -1.01 -3.60 0.64
N LYS A 271 -1.37 -4.69 -0.05
CA LYS A 271 -2.18 -5.76 0.56
C LYS A 271 -1.39 -7.00 0.94
N LYS A 272 -1.78 -7.59 2.08
CA LYS A 272 -1.35 -8.88 2.66
C LYS A 272 -1.70 -10.11 1.87
N GLN A 273 -2.87 -10.10 1.24
CA GLN A 273 -3.49 -11.31 0.70
C GLN A 273 -3.38 -11.26 -0.82
N PHE A 274 -2.82 -12.33 -1.38
CA PHE A 274 -2.67 -12.58 -2.80
C PHE A 274 -3.83 -11.97 -3.59
N GLN A 275 -3.55 -10.83 -4.23
CA GLN A 275 -4.31 -10.47 -5.42
C GLN A 275 -4.06 -11.60 -6.40
N ARG A 276 -5.12 -12.31 -6.77
CA ARG A 276 -5.07 -13.40 -7.75
C ARG A 276 -4.21 -12.95 -8.92
N ILE A 277 -3.10 -13.65 -9.16
CA ILE A 277 -2.29 -13.40 -10.35
C ILE A 277 -2.93 -14.19 -11.49
N GLU A 278 -3.51 -13.50 -12.45
CA GLU A 278 -4.05 -14.12 -13.66
C GLU A 278 -3.12 -13.80 -14.82
N ASN A 279 -2.64 -14.82 -15.53
CA ASN A 279 -1.71 -14.68 -16.65
C ASN A 279 -0.45 -13.86 -16.29
N GLY A 280 0.11 -14.10 -15.11
CA GLY A 280 1.32 -13.42 -14.63
C GLY A 280 1.13 -11.97 -14.20
N ARG A 281 -0.11 -11.46 -14.12
CA ARG A 281 -0.39 -10.08 -13.67
C ARG A 281 -1.36 -10.07 -12.49
N PRO A 282 -1.19 -9.12 -11.54
CA PRO A 282 -2.12 -9.03 -10.42
C PRO A 282 -3.54 -8.66 -10.89
N VAL A 283 -4.54 -9.09 -10.13
CA VAL A 283 -5.94 -8.71 -10.33
C VAL A 283 -6.46 -8.03 -9.06
N ILE A 284 -7.01 -6.83 -9.23
CA ILE A 284 -7.63 -6.11 -8.11
C ILE A 284 -8.94 -6.81 -7.76
N SER A 285 -8.98 -7.40 -6.57
CA SER A 285 -10.18 -8.06 -6.02
C SER A 285 -11.24 -7.02 -5.62
N ASP A 286 -12.49 -7.48 -5.47
CA ASP A 286 -13.59 -6.63 -5.00
C ASP A 286 -13.31 -6.04 -3.61
N SER A 287 -12.71 -6.83 -2.70
CA SER A 287 -12.34 -6.35 -1.36
C SER A 287 -11.24 -5.30 -1.39
N CYS A 288 -10.20 -5.50 -2.21
CA CYS A 288 -9.13 -4.52 -2.37
C CYS A 288 -9.65 -3.23 -3.00
N PHE A 289 -10.48 -3.34 -4.04
CA PHE A 289 -11.05 -2.17 -4.69
C PHE A 289 -12.00 -1.40 -3.75
N ALA A 290 -12.81 -2.11 -2.96
CA ALA A 290 -13.70 -1.50 -2.00
C ALA A 290 -12.93 -0.79 -0.86
N GLN A 291 -11.81 -1.36 -0.42
CA GLN A 291 -10.93 -0.72 0.58
C GLN A 291 -10.33 0.58 0.04
N MET A 292 -9.72 0.56 -1.15
CA MET A 292 -9.19 1.77 -1.78
C MET A 292 -10.28 2.83 -2.02
N THR A 293 -11.51 2.39 -2.35
CA THR A 293 -12.67 3.30 -2.47
C THR A 293 -12.98 3.96 -1.12
N CYS A 294 -13.00 3.20 -0.02
CA CYS A 294 -13.24 3.72 1.31
C CYS A 294 -12.16 4.72 1.74
N GLU A 295 -10.89 4.40 1.49
CA GLU A 295 -9.75 5.28 1.77
C GLU A 295 -9.84 6.58 0.98
N ALA A 296 -10.08 6.50 -0.33
CA ALA A 296 -10.23 7.67 -1.18
C ALA A 296 -11.41 8.55 -0.74
N MET A 297 -12.55 7.94 -0.41
CA MET A 297 -13.71 8.65 0.09
C MET A 297 -13.48 9.28 1.47
N ALA A 298 -12.82 8.58 2.40
CA ALA A 298 -12.47 9.12 3.71
C ALA A 298 -11.50 10.30 3.61
N ALA A 299 -10.50 10.21 2.72
CA ALA A 299 -9.58 11.30 2.45
C ALA A 299 -10.31 12.53 1.89
N ARG A 300 -11.20 12.33 0.90
CA ARG A 300 -11.98 13.41 0.29
C ARG A 300 -12.96 14.08 1.25
N LEU A 301 -13.66 13.30 2.07
CA LEU A 301 -14.57 13.85 3.08
C LEU A 301 -13.82 14.69 4.10
N ARG A 302 -12.66 14.22 4.55
CA ARG A 302 -11.83 14.94 5.52
C ARG A 302 -11.24 16.22 4.93
N GLY A 303 -10.71 16.16 3.71
CA GLY A 303 -10.12 17.35 3.09
C GLY A 303 -11.17 18.39 2.73
N HIS A 304 -12.40 18.01 2.42
CA HIS A 304 -13.52 18.93 2.24
C HIS A 304 -13.85 19.72 3.52
N GLU A 305 -13.63 19.12 4.70
CA GLU A 305 -13.76 19.81 6.00
C GLU A 305 -12.58 20.75 6.28
N GLU A 306 -11.38 20.42 5.78
CA GLU A 306 -10.13 21.13 6.06
C GLU A 306 -9.82 22.25 5.03
N ASP A 307 -10.24 22.12 3.76
CA ASP A 307 -9.92 23.04 2.65
C ASP A 307 -11.04 23.08 1.58
N SER A 308 -11.63 24.27 1.36
CA SER A 308 -12.68 24.48 0.36
C SER A 308 -12.21 24.42 -1.09
N ASN A 309 -10.89 24.49 -1.34
CA ASN A 309 -10.27 24.38 -2.66
C ASN A 309 -9.77 22.96 -2.96
N GLU A 310 -10.22 21.96 -2.18
CA GLU A 310 -9.79 20.59 -2.39
C GLU A 310 -10.27 20.08 -3.76
N ARG A 311 -9.38 19.33 -4.42
CA ARG A 311 -9.63 18.76 -5.74
C ARG A 311 -10.63 17.61 -5.65
N ASP A 312 -11.42 17.47 -6.70
CA ASP A 312 -12.36 16.34 -6.87
C ASP A 312 -11.67 14.99 -7.13
N SER A 313 -10.34 14.92 -7.11
CA SER A 313 -9.60 13.70 -7.43
C SER A 313 -8.66 13.29 -6.31
N VAL A 314 -8.80 12.05 -5.86
CA VAL A 314 -7.88 11.38 -4.94
C VAL A 314 -7.07 10.34 -5.71
N VAL A 315 -5.75 10.37 -5.54
CA VAL A 315 -4.85 9.39 -6.17
C VAL A 315 -4.48 8.31 -5.16
N VAL A 316 -4.64 7.04 -5.54
CA VAL A 316 -4.20 5.87 -4.79
C VAL A 316 -3.12 5.15 -5.58
N ILE A 317 -1.99 4.88 -4.96
CA ILE A 317 -0.89 4.09 -5.52
C ILE A 317 -0.99 2.71 -4.90
N ASN A 318 -1.39 1.72 -5.68
CA ASN A 318 -1.52 0.33 -5.25
C ASN A 318 -0.25 -0.43 -5.64
N PHE A 319 0.48 -0.94 -4.64
CA PHE A 319 1.59 -1.85 -4.85
C PHE A 319 1.16 -3.29 -4.52
N THR A 320 1.57 -4.21 -5.38
CA THR A 320 1.37 -5.64 -5.18
C THR A 320 2.60 -6.37 -5.65
N GLN A 321 3.39 -6.89 -4.71
CA GLN A 321 4.72 -7.44 -4.98
C GLN A 321 5.57 -6.39 -5.70
N HIS A 322 6.09 -6.72 -6.89
CA HIS A 322 6.89 -5.82 -7.74
C HIS A 322 6.08 -5.10 -8.82
N TYR A 323 4.75 -5.11 -8.73
CA TYR A 323 3.86 -4.37 -9.62
C TYR A 323 3.28 -3.13 -8.92
N ALA A 324 3.13 -2.05 -9.68
CA ALA A 324 2.41 -0.85 -9.26
C ALA A 324 1.21 -0.59 -10.18
N CYS A 325 0.09 -0.15 -9.62
CA CYS A 325 -1.07 0.36 -10.34
C CYS A 325 -1.49 1.67 -9.69
N ILE A 326 -1.64 2.73 -10.48
CA ILE A 326 -2.04 4.04 -9.95
C ILE A 326 -3.48 4.28 -10.34
N LEU A 327 -4.31 4.61 -9.35
CA LEU A 327 -5.74 4.85 -9.50
C LEU A 327 -6.04 6.31 -9.22
N GLN A 328 -6.93 6.89 -10.02
CA GLN A 328 -7.54 8.20 -9.77
C GLN A 328 -9.01 7.96 -9.46
N PHE A 329 -9.43 8.32 -8.25
CA PHE A 329 -10.82 8.37 -7.83
C PHE A 329 -11.34 9.78 -8.02
N GLU A 330 -12.27 9.97 -8.94
CA GLU A 330 -13.01 11.21 -9.14
C GLU A 330 -14.25 11.18 -8.24
N ILE A 331 -14.20 12.00 -7.19
CA ILE A 331 -15.20 12.11 -6.12
C ILE A 331 -15.56 13.61 -6.04
N SER A 332 -16.59 13.99 -6.78
CA SER A 332 -17.03 15.39 -6.86
C SER A 332 -17.76 15.83 -5.59
N ASN A 333 -17.87 17.14 -5.37
CA ASN A 333 -18.68 17.69 -4.29
C ASN A 333 -20.15 17.25 -4.39
N GLU A 334 -20.71 17.17 -5.61
CA GLU A 334 -22.07 16.67 -5.84
C GLU A 334 -22.19 15.21 -5.43
N TYR A 335 -21.16 14.39 -5.64
CA TYR A 335 -21.15 13.02 -5.13
C TYR A 335 -21.17 12.99 -3.61
N LEU A 336 -20.32 13.76 -2.93
CA LEU A 336 -20.25 13.75 -1.46
C LEU A 336 -21.57 14.18 -0.82
N GLN A 337 -22.19 15.22 -1.37
CA GLN A 337 -23.51 15.68 -0.93
C GLN A 337 -24.59 14.65 -1.23
N ASP A 338 -24.50 13.91 -2.33
CA ASP A 338 -25.52 12.93 -2.68
C ASP A 338 -25.27 11.54 -2.05
N PHE A 339 -24.09 11.29 -1.49
CA PHE A 339 -23.57 9.94 -1.19
C PHE A 339 -24.53 9.06 -0.39
N ASP A 340 -24.97 9.57 0.76
CA ASP A 340 -25.81 8.89 1.74
C ASP A 340 -27.26 9.40 1.73
N SER A 341 -27.68 10.02 0.63
CA SER A 341 -29.07 10.42 0.38
C SER A 341 -29.99 9.19 0.20
N ALA A 342 -31.30 9.40 0.28
CA ALA A 342 -32.28 8.32 0.10
C ALA A 342 -32.38 7.84 -1.35
N THR A 343 -32.07 8.69 -2.32
CA THR A 343 -32.21 8.38 -3.75
C THR A 343 -31.00 8.89 -4.52
N PRO A 344 -29.83 8.30 -4.29
CA PRO A 344 -28.61 8.88 -4.79
C PRO A 344 -28.41 8.61 -6.29
N ARG A 345 -27.79 9.56 -6.99
CA ARG A 345 -27.65 9.62 -8.46
C ARG A 345 -26.21 9.80 -8.94
N SER A 346 -25.33 10.39 -8.13
CA SER A 346 -23.95 10.69 -8.50
C SER A 346 -23.06 9.45 -8.38
N PHE A 347 -22.06 9.31 -9.26
CA PHE A 347 -21.14 8.16 -9.28
C PHE A 347 -19.71 8.57 -8.88
N ILE A 348 -18.94 7.62 -8.35
CA ILE A 348 -17.47 7.72 -8.31
C ILE A 348 -16.95 7.15 -9.62
N TYR A 349 -16.13 7.93 -10.33
CA TYR A 349 -15.41 7.43 -11.50
C TYR A 349 -13.97 7.09 -11.16
N VAL A 350 -13.54 5.89 -11.53
CA VAL A 350 -12.17 5.44 -11.26
C VAL A 350 -11.41 5.21 -12.55
N TYR A 351 -10.31 5.92 -12.72
CA TYR A 351 -9.33 5.66 -13.77
C TYR A 351 -8.16 4.90 -13.19
N SER A 352 -7.50 4.08 -14.00
CA SER A 352 -6.33 3.34 -13.56
C SER A 352 -5.30 3.20 -14.67
N THR A 353 -4.02 3.23 -14.31
CA THR A 353 -2.96 2.76 -15.20
C THR A 353 -3.11 1.25 -15.42
N PRO A 354 -2.45 0.67 -16.44
CA PRO A 354 -2.08 -0.74 -16.42
C PRO A 354 -1.20 -1.06 -15.20
N TRP A 355 -1.06 -2.33 -14.86
CA TRP A 355 0.00 -2.77 -13.96
C TRP A 355 1.37 -2.48 -14.56
N LEU A 356 2.19 -1.76 -13.81
CA LEU A 356 3.54 -1.34 -14.15
C LEU A 356 4.52 -2.26 -13.42
N ASP A 357 5.33 -2.98 -14.19
CA ASP A 357 6.26 -3.97 -13.66
C ASP A 357 7.64 -3.35 -13.39
N ILE A 358 8.02 -3.24 -12.11
CA ILE A 358 9.29 -2.63 -11.67
C ILE A 358 10.50 -3.43 -12.17
N SER A 359 10.35 -4.73 -12.42
CA SER A 359 11.43 -5.56 -12.96
C SER A 359 11.76 -5.22 -14.42
N THR A 360 10.83 -4.59 -15.14
CA THR A 360 11.00 -4.21 -16.56
C THR A 360 11.38 -2.74 -16.73
N LYS A 361 12.23 -2.44 -17.71
CA LYS A 361 12.58 -1.06 -18.07
C LYS A 361 11.35 -0.21 -18.37
N ARG A 362 10.42 -0.72 -19.19
CA ARG A 362 9.17 -0.03 -19.54
C ARG A 362 8.28 0.25 -18.33
N GLY A 363 8.20 -0.67 -17.37
CA GLY A 363 7.45 -0.42 -16.14
C GLY A 363 8.07 0.68 -15.30
N ARG A 364 9.41 0.66 -15.14
CA ARG A 364 10.16 1.73 -14.46
C ARG A 364 10.00 3.09 -15.12
N GLU A 365 10.06 3.17 -16.45
CA GLU A 365 9.82 4.42 -17.21
C GLU A 365 8.42 5.00 -16.92
N ASN A 366 7.38 4.16 -16.94
CA ASN A 366 6.02 4.60 -16.66
C ASN A 366 5.82 5.00 -15.18
N ILE A 367 6.47 4.32 -14.25
CA ILE A 367 6.44 4.68 -12.83
C ILE A 367 7.09 6.05 -12.62
N VAL A 368 8.27 6.29 -13.21
CA VAL A 368 8.95 7.60 -13.19
C VAL A 368 8.03 8.67 -13.77
N ALA A 369 7.44 8.43 -14.94
CA ALA A 369 6.58 9.40 -15.61
C ALA A 369 5.36 9.78 -14.76
N ASN A 370 4.68 8.80 -14.15
CA ASN A 370 3.53 9.09 -13.29
C ASN A 370 3.94 9.80 -12.00
N LEU A 371 4.99 9.34 -11.30
CA LEU A 371 5.39 9.95 -10.02
C LEU A 371 5.95 11.36 -10.19
N CYS A 372 6.70 11.63 -11.27
CA CYS A 372 7.15 13.00 -11.58
C CYS A 372 5.97 13.94 -11.83
N ARG A 373 4.97 13.50 -12.60
CA ARG A 373 3.74 14.27 -12.84
C ARG A 373 2.91 14.42 -11.57
N LEU A 374 2.89 13.41 -10.70
CA LEU A 374 2.19 13.45 -9.42
C LEU A 374 2.83 14.45 -8.46
N MET A 375 4.16 14.56 -8.44
CA MET A 375 4.87 15.61 -7.70
C MET A 375 4.49 17.00 -8.20
N ALA A 376 4.53 17.21 -9.53
CA ALA A 376 4.10 18.48 -10.13
C ALA A 376 2.62 18.79 -9.84
N TRP A 377 1.75 17.77 -9.90
CA TRP A 377 0.35 17.92 -9.53
C TRP A 377 0.17 18.28 -8.07
N GLY A 378 0.89 17.64 -7.13
CA GLY A 378 0.82 17.98 -5.71
C GLY A 378 1.17 19.44 -5.43
N MET A 379 2.17 19.98 -6.14
CA MET A 379 2.68 21.35 -5.99
C MET A 379 1.80 22.41 -6.63
N ASP A 380 1.17 22.11 -7.77
CA ASP A 380 0.19 22.97 -8.42
C ASP A 380 -0.96 23.20 -7.41
N SER A 381 -1.19 24.44 -6.97
CA SER A 381 -2.23 24.79 -5.98
C SER A 381 -2.92 26.05 -6.44
#